data_AF-A0A4V2YTR4-F1
#
_entry.id   AF-A0A4V2YTR4-F1
#
_cell.length_a   1.000
_cell.length_b   1.000
_cell.length_c   1.000
_cell.angle_alpha   90.00
_cell.angle_beta   90.00
_cell.angle_gamma   90.00
#
_symmetry.space_group_name_H-M   'P 1'
#
loop_
_entity.id
_entity.type
_entity.pdbx_description
1 polymer ?
#
loop_
_entity_poly.entity_id
_entity_poly.type
_entity_poly.pdbx_seq_one_letter_code
_entity_poly.pdbx_strand_id
1 'polypeptide(L)'
;MGGVYPPDLWGERPGLAKLAAYARHGGGAPTDGPLRTGQIWWFRLVCLPITAWAYWKAWALERPFRGVPVLIVQTWWWLLNMAVFLHLL
;
A
#
# COMPACT_ATOMS: atom_id res chain seq x y z
N MET A 1 6.21 -10.75 -26.65
CA MET A 1 6.65 -10.11 -25.39
C MET A 1 5.55 -10.28 -24.35
N GLY A 2 5.66 -11.31 -23.50
CA GLY A 2 4.66 -11.63 -22.46
C GLY A 2 5.14 -11.17 -21.09
N GLY A 3 5.29 -9.85 -20.91
CA GLY A 3 5.72 -9.29 -19.63
C GLY A 3 4.58 -9.29 -18.60
N VAL A 4 4.89 -9.52 -17.33
CA VAL A 4 3.98 -9.17 -16.24
C VAL A 4 4.12 -7.66 -16.02
N TYR A 5 3.09 -6.91 -16.37
CA TYR A 5 3.06 -5.44 -16.28
C TYR A 5 2.57 -4.99 -14.88
N PRO A 6 2.91 -3.76 -14.45
CA PRO A 6 2.32 -3.21 -13.24
C PRO A 6 0.79 -3.24 -13.39
N PRO A 7 0.06 -3.69 -12.36
CA PRO A 7 -1.39 -3.74 -12.43
C PRO A 7 -1.95 -2.32 -12.63
N ASP A 8 -2.99 -2.21 -13.45
CA ASP A 8 -3.71 -0.95 -13.63
C ASP A 8 -4.28 -0.50 -12.28
N LEU A 9 -3.92 0.72 -11.88
CA LEU A 9 -4.33 1.32 -10.62
C LEU A 9 -5.73 1.94 -10.71
N TRP A 10 -6.20 2.23 -11.93
CA TRP A 10 -7.45 2.94 -12.19
C TRP A 10 -8.57 2.04 -12.72
N GLY A 11 -8.26 0.78 -13.04
CA GLY A 11 -9.21 -0.27 -13.41
C GLY A 11 -9.75 -1.05 -12.21
N GLU A 12 -9.97 -2.36 -12.37
CA GLU A 12 -10.31 -3.23 -11.25
C GLU A 12 -9.17 -3.23 -10.21
N ARG A 13 -9.51 -3.02 -8.93
CA ARG A 13 -8.56 -3.06 -7.82
C ARG A 13 -7.70 -4.33 -7.93
N PRO A 14 -6.37 -4.20 -8.11
CA PRO A 14 -5.55 -5.37 -8.33
C PRO A 14 -5.54 -6.25 -7.08
N GLY A 15 -5.96 -7.50 -7.27
CA GLY A 15 -5.89 -8.51 -6.23
C GLY A 15 -4.44 -8.74 -5.77
N LEU A 16 -4.26 -9.11 -4.51
CA LEU A 16 -2.95 -9.38 -3.91
C LEU A 16 -2.11 -10.38 -4.74
N ALA A 17 -2.77 -11.35 -5.39
CA ALA A 17 -2.12 -12.30 -6.28
C ALA A 17 -1.47 -11.64 -7.52
N LYS A 18 -2.12 -10.63 -8.12
CA LYS A 18 -1.57 -9.88 -9.25
C LYS A 18 -0.35 -9.05 -8.80
N LEU A 19 -0.43 -8.43 -7.63
CA LEU A 19 0.70 -7.68 -7.05
C LEU A 19 1.89 -8.60 -6.72
N ALA A 20 1.63 -9.77 -6.14
CA ALA A 20 2.67 -10.75 -5.85
C ALA A 20 3.30 -11.33 -7.13
N ALA A 21 2.48 -11.59 -8.16
CA ALA A 21 2.95 -12.03 -9.46
C ALA A 21 3.84 -10.97 -10.12
N TYR A 22 3.46 -9.69 -10.03
CA TYR A 22 4.29 -8.59 -10.52
C TYR A 22 5.60 -8.46 -9.73
N ALA A 23 5.60 -8.63 -8.41
CA ALA A 23 6.84 -8.62 -7.62
C ALA A 23 7.82 -9.74 -8.03
N ARG A 24 7.29 -10.93 -8.37
CA ARG A 24 8.09 -12.11 -8.73
C ARG A 24 8.52 -12.15 -10.19
N HIS A 25 7.67 -11.72 -11.11
CA HIS A 25 7.83 -11.92 -12.55
C HIS A 25 7.75 -10.62 -13.35
N GLY A 26 7.49 -9.49 -12.68
CA GLY A 26 7.40 -8.18 -13.31
C GLY A 26 8.71 -7.71 -13.90
N GLY A 27 8.59 -6.97 -15.00
CA GLY A 27 9.70 -6.25 -15.62
C GLY A 27 10.15 -5.10 -14.72
N GLY A 28 11.44 -5.03 -14.40
CA GLY A 28 12.01 -4.01 -13.50
C GLY A 28 13.24 -4.47 -12.72
N ALA A 29 13.45 -5.77 -12.60
CA ALA A 29 14.68 -6.37 -12.08
C ALA A 29 15.06 -7.61 -12.92
N PRO A 30 16.32 -8.06 -12.88
CA PRO A 30 16.73 -9.35 -13.45
C PRO A 30 15.82 -10.50 -12.97
N THR A 31 15.78 -11.61 -13.71
CA THR A 31 14.97 -12.78 -13.32
C THR A 31 15.42 -13.36 -11.99
N ASP A 32 16.71 -13.27 -11.68
CA ASP A 32 17.34 -13.88 -10.51
C ASP A 32 18.39 -12.94 -9.87
N GLY A 33 18.83 -13.27 -8.66
CA GLY A 33 19.90 -12.55 -7.95
C GLY A 33 19.41 -11.55 -6.90
N PRO A 34 20.34 -10.79 -6.28
CA PRO A 34 20.06 -9.98 -5.09
C PRO A 34 19.04 -8.87 -5.35
N LEU A 35 19.00 -8.30 -6.55
CA LEU A 35 18.00 -7.30 -6.93
C LEU A 35 16.58 -7.89 -6.98
N ARG A 36 16.41 -9.11 -7.50
CA ARG A 36 15.11 -9.80 -7.50
C ARG A 36 14.67 -10.12 -6.07
N THR A 37 15.59 -10.62 -5.24
CA THR A 37 15.32 -10.87 -3.81
C THR A 37 14.91 -9.58 -3.10
N GLY A 38 15.62 -8.48 -3.34
CA GLY A 38 15.28 -7.16 -2.80
C GLY A 38 13.89 -6.70 -3.20
N GLN A 39 13.50 -6.86 -4.47
CA GLN A 39 12.15 -6.52 -4.95
C GLN A 39 11.05 -7.35 -4.26
N ILE A 40 11.30 -8.65 -4.04
CA ILE A 40 10.36 -9.52 -3.32
C ILE A 40 10.22 -9.08 -1.86
N TRP A 41 11.33 -8.74 -1.19
CA TRP A 41 11.29 -8.25 0.20
C TRP A 41 10.65 -6.88 0.31
N TRP A 42 10.91 -5.97 -0.63
CA TRP A 42 10.23 -4.68 -0.72
C TRP A 42 8.71 -4.87 -0.84
N PHE A 43 8.27 -5.78 -1.72
CA PHE A 43 6.87 -6.13 -1.82
C PHE A 43 6.30 -6.64 -0.48
N ARG A 44 7.04 -7.52 0.22
CA ARG A 44 6.57 -8.12 1.48
C ARG A 44 6.52 -7.14 2.66
N LEU A 45 7.52 -6.28 2.79
CA LEU A 45 7.68 -5.41 3.96
C LEU A 45 7.04 -4.04 3.78
N VAL A 46 6.90 -3.57 2.53
CA VAL A 46 6.40 -2.23 2.24
C VAL A 46 5.06 -2.30 1.52
N CYS A 47 5.02 -2.93 0.35
CA CYS A 47 3.81 -2.91 -0.47
C CYS A 47 2.65 -3.65 0.19
N LEU A 48 2.89 -4.84 0.77
CA LEU A 48 1.85 -5.63 1.42
C LEU A 48 1.22 -4.90 2.62
N PRO A 49 1.98 -4.38 3.61
CA PRO A 49 1.39 -3.65 4.73
C PRO A 49 0.62 -2.40 4.30
N ILE A 50 1.16 -1.61 3.35
CA ILE A 50 0.48 -0.42 2.84
C ILE A 50 -0.84 -0.79 2.15
N THR A 51 -0.82 -1.87 1.34
CA THR A 51 -2.03 -2.36 0.66
C THR A 51 -3.05 -2.85 1.69
N ALA A 52 -2.64 -3.67 2.66
CA ALA A 52 -3.52 -4.15 3.72
C ALA A 52 -4.16 -2.98 4.50
N TRP A 53 -3.36 -1.97 4.85
CA TRP A 53 -3.83 -0.76 5.51
C TRP A 53 -4.86 0.01 4.66
N ALA A 54 -4.61 0.17 3.37
CA ALA A 54 -5.54 0.84 2.46
C ALA A 54 -6.88 0.08 2.33
N TYR A 55 -6.83 -1.25 2.18
CA TYR A 55 -8.03 -2.09 2.13
C TYR A 55 -8.81 -2.06 3.45
N TRP A 56 -8.11 -2.10 4.58
CA TRP A 56 -8.73 -2.01 5.89
C TRP A 56 -9.45 -0.67 6.09
N LYS A 57 -8.83 0.44 5.68
CA LYS A 57 -9.49 1.76 5.71
C LYS A 57 -10.72 1.81 4.81
N ALA A 58 -10.62 1.28 3.58
CA ALA A 58 -11.76 1.21 2.68
C ALA A 58 -12.93 0.43 3.32
N TRP A 59 -12.66 -0.74 3.88
CA TRP A 59 -13.64 -1.55 4.61
C TRP A 59 -14.22 -0.82 5.84
N ALA A 60 -13.40 -0.09 6.59
CA ALA A 60 -13.86 0.66 7.75
C ALA A 60 -14.81 1.80 7.34
N LEU A 61 -14.49 2.50 6.24
CA LEU A 61 -15.26 3.64 5.74
C LEU A 61 -16.56 3.23 5.03
N GLU A 62 -16.74 1.96 4.65
CA GLU A 62 -18.01 1.45 4.11
C GLU A 62 -19.17 1.55 5.11
N ARG A 63 -18.91 1.67 6.43
CA ARG A 63 -19.97 1.80 7.44
C ARG A 63 -19.69 2.96 8.40
N PRO A 64 -20.68 3.85 8.66
CA PRO A 64 -20.46 5.04 9.50
C PRO A 64 -19.87 4.73 10.88
N PHE A 65 -20.41 3.70 11.55
CA PHE A 65 -19.97 3.31 12.90
C PHE A 65 -18.53 2.77 12.96
N ARG A 66 -18.00 2.26 11.85
CA ARG A 66 -16.60 1.81 11.75
C ARG A 66 -15.68 2.93 11.22
N GLY A 67 -16.20 3.77 10.33
CA GLY A 67 -15.44 4.84 9.69
C GLY A 67 -15.18 6.04 10.59
N VAL A 68 -16.14 6.44 11.41
CA VAL A 68 -16.03 7.62 12.28
C VAL A 68 -14.82 7.52 13.24
N PRO A 69 -14.62 6.42 14.00
CA PRO A 69 -13.43 6.28 14.83
C PRO A 69 -12.12 6.37 14.04
N VAL A 70 -12.06 5.78 12.84
CA VAL A 70 -10.87 5.80 11.98
C VAL A 70 -10.56 7.22 11.52
N LEU A 71 -11.57 7.98 11.07
CA LEU A 71 -11.40 9.37 10.66
C LEU A 71 -10.96 10.26 11.83
N ILE A 72 -11.53 10.05 13.02
CA ILE A 72 -11.12 10.77 14.23
C ILE A 72 -9.63 10.55 14.48
N VAL A 73 -9.19 9.30 14.64
CA VAL A 73 -7.78 8.98 14.92
C VAL A 73 -6.85 9.51 13.82
N GLN A 74 -7.22 9.33 12.55
CA GLN A 74 -6.43 9.79 11.40
C GLN A 74 -6.30 11.32 11.38
N THR A 75 -7.36 12.05 11.71
CA THR A 75 -7.38 13.52 11.73
C THR A 75 -6.57 14.05 12.91
N TRP A 76 -6.74 13.47 14.09
CA TRP A 76 -5.95 13.83 15.27
C TRP A 76 -4.46 13.61 15.05
N TRP A 77 -4.08 12.47 14.48
CA TRP A 77 -2.68 12.19 14.12
C TRP A 77 -2.12 13.26 13.17
N TRP A 78 -2.89 13.64 12.14
CA TRP A 78 -2.48 14.67 11.20
C TRP A 78 -2.32 16.04 11.86
N LEU A 79 -3.29 16.46 12.69
CA LEU A 79 -3.23 17.71 13.44
C LEU A 79 -2.02 17.76 14.38
N LEU A 80 -1.71 16.66 15.07
CA LEU A 80 -0.55 16.58 15.95
C LEU A 80 0.76 16.78 15.18
N ASN A 81 0.91 16.11 14.02
CA ASN A 81 2.10 16.26 13.18
C ASN A 81 2.24 17.68 12.62
N MET A 82 1.12 18.32 12.26
CA MET A 82 1.13 19.73 11.83
C MET A 82 1.51 20.67 12.97
N ALA A 83 1.01 20.44 14.19
CA ALA A 83 1.36 21.24 15.36
C ALA A 83 2.87 21.15 15.66
N VAL A 84 3.45 19.95 15.63
CA VAL A 84 4.91 19.75 15.79
C VAL A 84 5.70 20.43 14.66
N PHE A 85 5.30 20.23 13.41
CA PHE A 85 5.98 20.85 12.26
C PHE A 85 5.98 22.38 12.31
N LEU A 86 4.86 22.96 12.77
CA LEU A 86 4.68 24.41 12.91
C LEU A 86 5.22 24.97 14.24
N HIS A 87 5.84 24.13 15.09
CA HIS A 87 6.36 24.52 16.41
C HIS A 87 5.28 25.17 17.31
N LEU A 88 4.04 24.71 17.18
CA LEU A 88 2.90 25.16 18.00
C LEU A 88 2.80 24.37 19.31
N LEU A 89 3.70 23.41 19.53
CA LEU A 89 3.74 22.48 20.65
C LEU A 89 5.19 22.15 21.02
#